data_AF-A0A1R3I7F4-F1
#
_entry.id   AF-A0A1R3I7F4-F1
#
_cell.length_a   1.000
_cell.length_b   1.000
_cell.length_c   1.000
_cell.angle_alpha   90.00
_cell.angle_beta   90.00
_cell.angle_gamma   90.00
#
_symmetry.space_group_name_H-M   'P 1'
#
loop_
_entity.id
_entity.type
_entity.pdbx_description
1 polymer ?
#
loop_
_entity_poly.entity_id
_entity_poly.type
_entity_poly.pdbx_seq_one_letter_code
_entity_poly.pdbx_strand_id
1 'polypeptide(L)'
;MNVNLWQQSVCSPSKENKDLREPIKELIEVLEALLSIEYPNCPLNTVSNKPMMMDIAKLIIGYHQYTSEKEIASDKTVHEWLNIGPDEIPPPQTIFKQLQQPHMIATLTAHGFASYRLPVMHIRIYHPSPEHIELTKPETTCTIEGYMNVCYLYTAEEIVQARITIKTEANILSEVFSYEIKIRIGKKNSSSNLHTHAKPYRHPTDLSVMICNTMGAELSTLQKDVKKIVHTYEPKIIILTETRTNSIEAYNLASEIGYQQVITEDPVNYNGGICMLSNLRNLSMKELMHTDKEITVDLLKI
;
A
#
# COMPACT_ATOMS: atom_id res chain seq x y z
N MET A 1 4.29 -45.44 29.11
CA MET A 1 4.60 -44.92 27.77
C MET A 1 3.28 -44.69 27.05
N ASN A 2 2.73 -43.47 27.12
CA ASN A 2 1.54 -43.09 26.38
C ASN A 2 2.00 -42.47 25.07
N VAL A 3 1.69 -43.14 23.96
CA VAL A 3 1.91 -42.62 22.61
C VAL A 3 0.73 -41.71 22.30
N ASN A 4 0.98 -40.39 22.31
CA ASN A 4 0.02 -39.39 21.84
C ASN A 4 -0.13 -39.55 20.32
N LEU A 5 -1.32 -40.02 19.93
CA LEU A 5 -1.85 -39.94 18.58
C LEU A 5 -2.09 -38.47 18.24
N TRP A 6 -1.15 -37.85 17.54
CA TRP A 6 -1.43 -36.64 16.79
C TRP A 6 -2.34 -37.03 15.63
N GLN A 7 -3.64 -36.76 15.77
CA GLN A 7 -4.56 -36.73 14.64
C GLN A 7 -4.01 -35.70 13.65
N GLN A 8 -3.48 -36.18 12.54
CA GLN A 8 -3.36 -35.38 11.33
C GLN A 8 -4.79 -35.01 10.94
N SER A 9 -5.20 -33.78 11.28
CA SER A 9 -6.36 -33.14 10.68
C SER A 9 -6.06 -33.05 9.18
N VAL A 10 -6.61 -33.99 8.43
CA VAL A 10 -6.59 -33.96 6.97
C VAL A 10 -7.52 -32.83 6.58
N CYS A 11 -6.98 -31.74 6.02
CA CYS A 11 -7.80 -30.71 5.38
C CYS A 11 -8.76 -31.40 4.41
N SER A 12 -10.07 -31.27 4.66
CA SER A 12 -11.11 -31.74 3.75
C SER A 12 -10.84 -31.21 2.33
N PRO A 13 -11.23 -31.93 1.26
CA PRO A 13 -11.09 -31.45 -0.10
C PRO A 13 -11.95 -30.19 -0.26
N SER A 14 -11.32 -29.04 -0.10
CA SER A 14 -11.91 -27.72 -0.31
C SER A 14 -12.27 -27.55 -1.78
N LYS A 15 -13.37 -26.87 -2.08
CA LYS A 15 -13.75 -26.49 -3.45
C LYS A 15 -12.57 -25.82 -4.17
N GLU A 16 -12.32 -26.16 -5.42
CA GLU A 16 -11.33 -25.43 -6.22
C GLU A 16 -11.74 -23.96 -6.33
N ASN A 17 -10.77 -23.03 -6.34
CA ASN A 17 -11.01 -21.58 -6.36
C ASN A 17 -12.00 -21.17 -7.49
N LYS A 18 -11.96 -21.87 -8.64
CA LYS A 18 -12.84 -21.61 -9.79
C LYS A 18 -14.34 -21.73 -9.48
N ASP A 19 -14.72 -22.56 -8.51
CA ASP A 19 -16.12 -22.85 -8.17
C ASP A 19 -16.69 -21.89 -7.11
N LEU A 20 -15.88 -20.96 -6.62
CA LEU A 20 -16.28 -20.00 -5.60
C LEU A 20 -16.98 -18.78 -6.22
N ARG A 21 -17.96 -18.24 -5.48
CA ARG A 21 -18.61 -16.97 -5.81
C ARG A 21 -17.64 -15.81 -5.59
N GLU A 22 -17.79 -14.75 -6.37
CA GLU A 22 -16.87 -13.61 -6.36
C GLU A 22 -16.63 -12.99 -4.97
N PRO A 23 -17.66 -12.75 -4.12
CA PRO A 23 -17.45 -12.19 -2.79
C PRO A 23 -16.62 -13.10 -1.86
N ILE A 24 -16.70 -14.42 -2.06
CA ILE A 24 -15.89 -15.39 -1.31
C ILE A 24 -14.45 -15.39 -1.82
N LYS A 25 -14.23 -15.24 -3.14
CA LYS A 25 -12.89 -15.09 -3.72
C LYS A 25 -12.21 -13.83 -3.22
N GLU A 26 -12.91 -12.69 -3.23
CA GLU A 26 -12.42 -11.41 -2.70
C GLU A 26 -12.05 -11.53 -1.21
N LEU A 27 -12.89 -12.20 -0.41
CA LEU A 27 -12.59 -12.46 1.00
C LEU A 27 -11.35 -13.37 1.16
N ILE A 28 -11.24 -14.43 0.36
CA ILE A 28 -10.08 -15.33 0.40
C ILE A 28 -8.81 -14.56 0.07
N GLU A 29 -8.80 -13.76 -1.01
CA GLU A 29 -7.65 -12.98 -1.44
C GLU A 29 -7.17 -12.02 -0.34
N VAL A 30 -8.10 -11.34 0.34
CA VAL A 30 -7.84 -10.51 1.52
C VAL A 30 -7.16 -11.31 2.63
N LEU A 31 -7.68 -12.49 2.95
CA LEU A 31 -7.16 -13.34 4.01
C LEU A 31 -5.81 -13.98 3.65
N GLU A 32 -5.59 -14.36 2.40
CA GLU A 32 -4.30 -14.81 1.88
C GLU A 32 -3.23 -13.74 2.08
N ALA A 33 -3.55 -12.48 1.73
CA ALA A 33 -2.60 -11.37 1.88
C ALA A 33 -2.33 -11.00 3.33
N LEU A 34 -3.37 -10.97 4.18
CA LEU A 34 -3.25 -10.68 5.61
C LEU A 34 -2.44 -11.76 6.35
N LEU A 35 -2.77 -13.04 6.13
CA LEU A 35 -2.17 -14.16 6.85
C LEU A 35 -0.89 -14.68 6.18
N SER A 36 -0.59 -14.24 4.95
CA SER A 36 0.51 -14.73 4.12
C SER A 36 0.44 -16.25 3.89
N ILE A 37 -0.76 -16.74 3.53
CA ILE A 37 -1.06 -18.14 3.20
C ILE A 37 -1.74 -18.20 1.83
N GLU A 38 -1.90 -19.39 1.26
CA GLU A 38 -2.48 -19.57 -0.08
C GLU A 38 -3.64 -20.57 0.00
N TYR A 39 -4.83 -20.19 -0.43
CA TYR A 39 -5.96 -21.09 -0.57
C TYR A 39 -5.72 -22.11 -1.69
N PRO A 40 -6.04 -23.40 -1.48
CA PRO A 40 -6.65 -23.98 -0.29
C PRO A 40 -5.68 -24.48 0.78
N ASN A 41 -4.37 -24.25 0.61
CA ASN A 41 -3.34 -24.76 1.50
C ASN A 41 -3.26 -23.95 2.81
N CYS A 42 -3.65 -24.55 3.93
CA CYS A 42 -3.49 -23.92 5.25
C CYS A 42 -2.32 -24.55 6.01
N PRO A 43 -1.12 -23.93 6.03
CA PRO A 43 -0.04 -24.40 6.89
C PRO A 43 -0.41 -24.09 8.35
N LEU A 44 -0.85 -25.12 9.10
CA LEU A 44 -1.25 -25.05 10.51
C LEU A 44 -0.25 -24.29 11.40
N ASN A 45 1.05 -24.35 11.09
CA ASN A 45 2.10 -23.72 11.88
C ASN A 45 2.24 -22.21 11.64
N THR A 46 1.84 -21.69 10.47
CA THR A 46 2.05 -20.27 10.11
C THR A 46 1.06 -19.37 10.85
N VAL A 47 -0.17 -19.83 11.00
CA VAL A 47 -1.26 -19.12 11.68
C VAL A 47 -0.98 -18.95 13.17
N SER A 48 -0.41 -19.97 13.82
CA SER A 48 -0.16 -19.95 15.27
C SER A 48 0.88 -18.90 15.71
N ASN A 49 1.71 -18.42 14.79
CA ASN A 49 2.80 -17.47 15.10
C ASN A 49 2.36 -16.00 15.05
N LYS A 50 1.12 -15.70 14.63
CA LYS A 50 0.60 -14.34 14.50
C LYS A 50 -0.83 -14.23 15.08
N PRO A 51 -1.01 -14.35 16.41
CA PRO A 51 -2.33 -14.38 17.04
C PRO A 51 -3.17 -13.13 16.70
N MET A 52 -2.54 -11.96 16.69
CA MET A 52 -3.22 -10.70 16.33
C MET A 52 -3.77 -10.69 14.89
N MET A 53 -3.04 -11.26 13.92
CA MET A 53 -3.51 -11.32 12.53
C MET A 53 -4.68 -12.29 12.38
N MET A 54 -4.71 -13.35 13.18
CA MET A 54 -5.85 -14.26 13.23
C MET A 54 -7.08 -13.60 13.87
N ASP A 55 -6.91 -12.77 14.90
CA ASP A 55 -8.01 -11.98 15.46
C ASP A 55 -8.57 -10.99 14.42
N ILE A 56 -7.71 -10.34 13.64
CA ILE A 56 -8.12 -9.47 12.53
C ILE A 56 -8.85 -10.28 11.45
N ALA A 57 -8.34 -11.46 11.08
CA ALA A 57 -9.01 -12.33 10.11
C ALA A 57 -10.42 -12.70 10.58
N LYS A 58 -10.59 -13.08 11.85
CA LYS A 58 -11.91 -13.37 12.44
C LYS A 58 -12.85 -12.17 12.38
N LEU A 59 -12.34 -10.95 12.60
CA LEU A 59 -13.11 -9.73 12.45
C LEU A 59 -13.54 -9.47 11.00
N ILE A 60 -12.64 -9.63 10.04
CA ILE A 60 -12.94 -9.45 8.61
C ILE A 60 -14.00 -10.47 8.16
N ILE A 61 -13.85 -11.74 8.54
CA ILE A 61 -14.82 -12.80 8.26
C ILE A 61 -16.18 -12.47 8.86
N GLY A 62 -16.23 -12.14 10.15
CA GLY A 62 -17.47 -11.82 10.83
C GLY A 62 -18.14 -10.58 10.23
N TYR A 63 -17.39 -9.51 9.96
CA TYR A 63 -17.93 -8.33 9.30
C TYR A 63 -18.53 -8.68 7.94
N HIS A 64 -17.78 -9.40 7.10
CA HIS A 64 -18.27 -9.86 5.80
C HIS A 64 -19.56 -10.66 5.92
N GLN A 65 -19.69 -11.55 6.91
CA GLN A 65 -20.92 -12.32 7.15
C GLN A 65 -22.12 -11.43 7.52
N TYR A 66 -21.90 -10.35 8.28
CA TYR A 66 -22.99 -9.48 8.72
C TYR A 66 -23.36 -8.41 7.69
N THR A 67 -22.46 -8.06 6.78
CA THR A 67 -22.71 -7.04 5.75
C THR A 67 -23.07 -7.61 4.38
N SER A 68 -22.78 -8.89 4.11
CA SER A 68 -23.08 -9.55 2.84
C SER A 68 -24.48 -10.18 2.81
N GLU A 69 -24.95 -10.53 1.62
CA GLU A 69 -26.22 -11.24 1.44
C GLU A 69 -26.23 -12.60 2.15
N LYS A 70 -27.41 -13.04 2.58
CA LYS A 70 -27.58 -14.23 3.45
C LYS A 70 -26.98 -15.52 2.85
N GLU A 71 -27.02 -15.66 1.53
CA GLU A 71 -26.42 -16.81 0.83
C GLU A 71 -24.89 -16.79 0.87
N ILE A 72 -24.27 -15.60 0.87
CA ILE A 72 -22.82 -15.43 0.99
C ILE A 72 -22.40 -15.62 2.46
N ALA A 73 -23.19 -15.07 3.39
CA ALA A 73 -22.94 -15.17 4.82
C ALA A 73 -22.99 -16.62 5.35
N SER A 74 -23.75 -17.50 4.70
CA SER A 74 -23.88 -18.91 5.07
C SER A 74 -22.80 -19.81 4.44
N ASP A 75 -21.89 -19.25 3.64
CA ASP A 75 -20.80 -20.00 3.04
C ASP A 75 -19.77 -20.44 4.09
N LYS A 76 -19.44 -21.74 4.11
CA LYS A 76 -18.53 -22.34 5.09
C LYS A 76 -17.09 -22.49 4.57
N THR A 77 -16.83 -22.14 3.31
CA THR A 77 -15.53 -22.38 2.66
C THR A 77 -14.37 -21.78 3.47
N VAL A 78 -14.50 -20.52 3.90
CA VAL A 78 -13.45 -19.82 4.64
C VAL A 78 -13.28 -20.40 6.05
N HIS A 79 -14.37 -20.81 6.71
CA HIS A 79 -14.32 -21.45 8.01
C HIS A 79 -13.59 -22.80 7.97
N GLU A 80 -13.91 -23.61 6.97
CA GLU A 80 -13.30 -24.93 6.75
C GLU A 80 -11.81 -24.78 6.39
N TRP A 81 -11.48 -23.81 5.54
CA TRP A 81 -10.09 -23.54 5.14
C TRP A 81 -9.21 -23.10 6.31
N LEU A 82 -9.69 -22.16 7.13
CA LEU A 82 -8.92 -21.62 8.26
C LEU A 82 -9.11 -22.42 9.56
N ASN A 83 -9.93 -23.47 9.54
CA ASN A 83 -10.32 -24.24 10.71
C ASN A 83 -10.84 -23.36 11.86
N ILE A 84 -11.75 -22.43 11.53
CA ILE A 84 -12.36 -21.49 12.48
C ILE A 84 -13.79 -21.96 12.79
N GLY A 85 -14.06 -22.31 14.04
CA GLY A 85 -15.39 -22.66 14.51
C GLY A 85 -16.37 -21.48 14.42
N PRO A 86 -17.68 -21.71 14.26
CA PRO A 86 -18.68 -20.64 14.24
C PRO A 86 -18.69 -19.83 15.54
N ASP A 87 -18.39 -20.47 16.67
CA ASP A 87 -18.37 -19.84 18.00
C ASP A 87 -17.12 -18.96 18.22
N GLU A 88 -16.12 -19.05 17.33
CA GLU A 88 -14.91 -18.23 17.37
C GLU A 88 -15.09 -16.88 16.66
N ILE A 89 -16.14 -16.72 15.84
CA ILE A 89 -16.46 -15.45 15.22
C ILE A 89 -17.17 -14.57 16.25
N PRO A 90 -16.64 -13.37 16.56
CA PRO A 90 -17.29 -12.50 17.54
C PRO A 90 -18.69 -12.07 17.06
N PRO A 91 -19.66 -11.90 17.97
CA PRO A 91 -20.97 -11.38 17.61
C PRO A 91 -20.86 -9.92 17.10
N PRO A 92 -21.86 -9.40 16.34
CA PRO A 92 -21.75 -8.12 15.65
C PRO A 92 -21.34 -6.96 16.57
N GLN A 93 -21.93 -6.89 17.77
CA GLN A 93 -21.65 -5.84 18.75
C GLN A 93 -20.18 -5.86 19.20
N THR A 94 -19.59 -7.05 19.31
CA THR A 94 -18.17 -7.21 19.66
C THR A 94 -17.29 -6.83 18.48
N ILE A 95 -17.66 -7.20 17.26
CA ILE A 95 -16.95 -6.77 16.03
C ILE A 95 -16.87 -5.25 15.96
N PHE A 96 -18.00 -4.55 16.05
CA PHE A 96 -18.02 -3.08 15.98
C PHE A 96 -17.21 -2.44 17.12
N LYS A 97 -17.28 -3.00 18.34
CA LYS A 97 -16.47 -2.52 19.47
C LYS A 97 -14.97 -2.75 19.26
N GLN A 98 -14.59 -3.87 18.65
CA GLN A 98 -13.19 -4.18 18.35
C GLN A 98 -12.66 -3.34 17.18
N LEU A 99 -13.47 -3.09 16.15
CA LEU A 99 -13.14 -2.18 15.03
C LEU A 99 -12.98 -0.72 15.48
N GLN A 100 -13.43 -0.36 16.68
CA GLN A 100 -13.19 0.95 17.30
C GLN A 100 -11.91 0.99 18.15
N GLN A 101 -11.24 -0.15 18.38
CA GLN A 101 -10.01 -0.16 19.19
C GLN A 101 -8.84 0.43 18.39
N PRO A 102 -8.04 1.34 18.97
CA PRO A 102 -6.94 2.00 18.26
C PRO A 102 -5.97 1.05 17.55
N HIS A 103 -5.55 -0.03 18.21
CA HIS A 103 -4.60 -1.00 17.64
C HIS A 103 -5.20 -1.79 16.46
N MET A 104 -6.51 -2.07 16.48
CA MET A 104 -7.18 -2.76 15.38
C MET A 104 -7.31 -1.85 14.17
N ILE A 105 -7.72 -0.59 14.37
CA ILE A 105 -7.79 0.42 13.31
C ILE A 105 -6.41 0.64 12.71
N ALA A 106 -5.38 0.84 13.54
CA ALA A 106 -4.01 1.02 13.08
C ALA A 106 -3.56 -0.12 12.16
N THR A 107 -3.84 -1.37 12.55
CA THR A 107 -3.40 -2.52 11.78
C THR A 107 -4.20 -2.67 10.48
N LEU A 108 -5.53 -2.51 10.54
CA LEU A 108 -6.39 -2.58 9.36
C LEU A 108 -6.06 -1.48 8.34
N THR A 109 -5.77 -0.27 8.80
CA THR A 109 -5.40 0.86 7.93
C THR A 109 -4.00 0.68 7.34
N ALA A 110 -3.02 0.21 8.11
CA ALA A 110 -1.68 -0.10 7.63
C ALA A 110 -1.64 -1.19 6.56
N HIS A 111 -2.61 -2.12 6.59
CA HIS A 111 -2.81 -3.17 5.57
C HIS A 111 -3.82 -2.80 4.48
N GLY A 112 -4.37 -1.57 4.51
CA GLY A 112 -5.33 -1.08 3.52
C GLY A 112 -6.72 -1.71 3.55
N PHE A 113 -7.07 -2.43 4.61
CA PHE A 113 -8.39 -3.03 4.80
C PHE A 113 -9.43 -2.08 5.39
N ALA A 114 -8.99 -0.97 5.98
CA ALA A 114 -9.88 0.07 6.48
C ALA A 114 -9.51 1.44 5.91
N SER A 115 -10.52 2.28 5.74
CA SER A 115 -10.35 3.72 5.63
C SER A 115 -10.66 4.39 6.97
N TYR A 116 -10.39 5.69 7.08
CA TYR A 116 -10.83 6.49 8.23
C TYR A 116 -12.36 6.49 8.43
N ARG A 117 -13.12 6.27 7.36
CA ARG A 117 -14.58 6.18 7.40
C ARG A 117 -15.00 4.84 7.98
N LEU A 118 -14.96 4.74 9.30
CA LEU A 118 -15.53 3.59 9.99
C LEU A 118 -17.05 3.53 9.75
N PRO A 119 -17.63 2.32 9.58
CA PRO A 119 -16.97 1.01 9.62
C PRO A 119 -16.80 0.39 8.23
N VAL A 120 -16.50 1.15 7.17
CA VAL A 120 -16.40 0.56 5.82
C VAL A 120 -15.04 -0.11 5.65
N MET A 121 -15.03 -1.44 5.64
CA MET A 121 -13.86 -2.21 5.25
C MET A 121 -13.78 -2.41 3.74
N HIS A 122 -12.57 -2.33 3.21
CA HIS A 122 -12.28 -2.60 1.81
C HIS A 122 -11.88 -4.07 1.67
N ILE A 123 -12.84 -4.91 1.28
CA ILE A 123 -12.61 -6.35 1.04
C ILE A 123 -12.16 -6.56 -0.41
N ARG A 124 -11.18 -5.79 -0.88
CA ARG A 124 -10.59 -5.94 -2.21
C ARG A 124 -9.13 -5.53 -2.18
N ILE A 125 -8.27 -6.36 -2.75
CA ILE A 125 -6.87 -6.04 -2.92
C ILE A 125 -6.70 -5.32 -4.25
N TYR A 126 -5.95 -4.23 -4.23
CA TYR A 126 -5.52 -3.55 -5.44
C TYR A 126 -4.13 -4.02 -5.83
N HIS A 127 -4.00 -4.50 -7.06
CA HIS A 127 -2.73 -4.85 -7.68
C HIS A 127 -2.29 -3.70 -8.60
N PRO A 128 -1.30 -2.88 -8.20
CA PRO A 128 -0.88 -1.74 -8.99
C PRO A 128 -0.31 -2.18 -10.34
N SER A 129 -0.78 -1.53 -11.41
CA SER A 129 -0.22 -1.63 -12.75
C SER A 129 0.12 -0.22 -13.22
N PRO A 130 1.40 0.11 -13.47
CA PRO A 130 1.78 1.48 -13.82
C PRO A 130 1.16 1.95 -15.14
N GLU A 131 0.45 3.08 -15.09
CA GLU A 131 0.11 3.84 -16.29
C GLU A 131 1.31 4.71 -16.69
N HIS A 132 1.77 4.55 -17.93
CA HIS A 132 2.95 5.25 -18.44
C HIS A 132 2.58 6.65 -18.93
N ILE A 133 3.28 7.67 -18.42
CA ILE A 133 3.04 9.07 -18.76
C ILE A 133 4.34 9.75 -19.16
N GLU A 134 4.39 10.31 -20.36
CA GLU A 134 5.55 11.09 -20.81
C GLU A 134 5.47 12.54 -20.33
N LEU A 135 6.52 13.01 -19.65
CA LEU A 135 6.66 14.40 -19.22
C LEU A 135 7.15 15.27 -20.39
N THR A 136 6.19 15.82 -21.12
CA THR A 136 6.45 16.72 -22.25
C THR A 136 6.49 18.19 -21.85
N LYS A 137 5.83 18.56 -20.75
CA LYS A 137 5.71 19.94 -20.27
C LYS A 137 6.75 20.26 -19.18
N PRO A 138 7.25 21.51 -19.10
CA PRO A 138 8.18 21.92 -18.04
C PRO A 138 7.61 21.79 -16.61
N GLU A 139 6.28 21.86 -16.48
CA GLU A 139 5.57 21.65 -15.23
C GLU A 139 4.41 20.68 -15.50
N THR A 140 4.34 19.63 -14.70
CA THR A 140 3.24 18.66 -14.67
C THR A 140 2.75 18.53 -13.25
N THR A 141 1.43 18.61 -13.06
CA THR A 141 0.78 18.40 -11.77
C THR A 141 -0.13 17.19 -11.88
N CYS A 142 -0.09 16.31 -10.90
CA CYS A 142 -1.12 15.30 -10.70
C CYS A 142 -1.69 15.42 -9.29
N THR A 143 -2.98 15.10 -9.19
CA THR A 143 -3.69 15.09 -7.91
C THR A 143 -4.15 13.68 -7.64
N ILE A 144 -3.84 13.17 -6.45
CA ILE A 144 -4.22 11.84 -5.99
C ILE A 144 -5.10 12.02 -4.77
N GLU A 145 -6.33 11.53 -4.82
CA GLU A 145 -7.18 11.42 -3.64
C GLU A 145 -6.82 10.15 -2.87
N GLY A 146 -6.86 10.17 -1.53
CA GLY A 146 -6.39 9.07 -0.69
C GLY A 146 -7.16 7.75 -0.89
N TYR A 147 -8.36 7.78 -1.45
CA TYR A 147 -9.16 6.59 -1.79
C TYR A 147 -8.93 6.05 -3.22
N MET A 148 -8.11 6.73 -4.04
CA MET A 148 -7.89 6.32 -5.43
C MET A 148 -6.78 5.29 -5.52
N ASN A 149 -7.08 4.16 -6.17
CA ASN A 149 -6.09 3.15 -6.51
C ASN A 149 -5.37 3.53 -7.80
N VAL A 150 -4.21 4.17 -7.68
CA VAL A 150 -3.43 4.65 -8.83
C VAL A 150 -1.95 4.28 -8.73
N CYS A 151 -1.35 4.00 -9.88
CA CYS A 151 0.07 3.83 -10.05
C CYS A 151 0.49 4.46 -11.38
N TYR A 152 1.31 5.50 -11.35
CA TYR A 152 1.81 6.20 -12.53
C TYR A 152 3.32 5.99 -12.67
N LEU A 153 3.80 5.86 -13.90
CA LEU A 153 5.23 5.90 -14.22
C LEU A 153 5.49 7.07 -15.18
N TYR A 154 6.00 8.16 -14.61
CA TYR A 154 6.37 9.35 -15.36
C TYR A 154 7.77 9.21 -15.94
N THR A 155 7.95 9.45 -17.24
CA THR A 155 9.26 9.36 -17.91
C THR A 155 9.59 10.63 -18.70
N ALA A 156 10.87 10.99 -18.74
CA ALA A 156 11.36 12.13 -19.51
C ALA A 156 12.83 11.95 -19.91
N GLU A 157 13.22 12.43 -21.08
CA GLU A 157 14.61 12.42 -21.56
C GLU A 157 15.24 13.81 -21.58
N GLU A 158 16.57 13.83 -21.64
CA GLU A 158 17.40 15.05 -21.73
C GLU A 158 17.17 16.07 -20.59
N ILE A 159 16.87 15.57 -19.40
CA ILE A 159 16.64 16.40 -18.21
C ILE A 159 17.96 16.94 -17.68
N VAL A 160 18.01 18.25 -17.49
CA VAL A 160 19.11 18.97 -16.85
C VAL A 160 18.72 19.56 -15.51
N GLN A 161 17.44 19.66 -15.17
CA GLN A 161 16.96 20.14 -13.86
C GLN A 161 15.67 19.39 -13.52
N ALA A 162 15.50 18.98 -12.26
CA ALA A 162 14.21 18.49 -11.79
C ALA A 162 13.94 18.85 -10.33
N ARG A 163 12.68 19.21 -10.04
CA ARG A 163 12.16 19.47 -8.70
C ARG A 163 10.83 18.76 -8.55
N ILE A 164 10.63 18.15 -7.39
CA ILE A 164 9.36 17.53 -7.01
C ILE A 164 8.85 18.23 -5.77
N THR A 165 7.59 18.66 -5.81
CA THR A 165 6.86 19.20 -4.66
C THR A 165 5.62 18.34 -4.44
N ILE A 166 5.41 17.87 -3.22
CA ILE A 166 4.20 17.17 -2.80
C ILE A 166 3.51 18.05 -1.77
N LYS A 167 2.26 18.43 -2.05
CA LYS A 167 1.41 19.11 -1.08
C LYS A 167 0.32 18.16 -0.60
N THR A 168 0.12 18.12 0.70
CA THR A 168 -0.91 17.32 1.35
C THR A 168 -2.01 18.24 1.86
N GLU A 169 -3.24 18.00 1.43
CA GLU A 169 -4.42 18.74 1.87
C GLU A 169 -5.42 17.78 2.53
N ALA A 170 -5.87 18.11 3.74
CA ALA A 170 -6.96 17.39 4.38
C ALA A 170 -8.29 17.90 3.83
N ASN A 171 -9.02 17.06 3.10
CA ASN A 171 -10.36 17.41 2.66
C ASN A 171 -11.37 17.02 3.75
N ILE A 172 -11.84 18.04 4.50
CA ILE A 172 -12.75 17.85 5.63
C ILE A 172 -14.08 17.21 5.18
N LEU A 173 -14.53 17.44 3.94
CA LEU A 173 -15.81 16.92 3.45
C LEU A 173 -15.72 15.44 3.04
N SER A 174 -14.61 15.05 2.39
CA SER A 174 -14.39 13.66 2.01
C SER A 174 -13.69 12.83 3.09
N GLU A 175 -13.15 13.50 4.13
CA GLU A 175 -12.39 12.90 5.23
C GLU A 175 -11.20 12.06 4.75
N VAL A 176 -10.65 12.43 3.59
CA VAL A 176 -9.42 11.85 3.03
C VAL A 176 -8.39 12.93 2.79
N PHE A 177 -7.13 12.54 2.72
CA PHE A 177 -6.08 13.41 2.20
C PHE A 177 -6.13 13.44 0.67
N SER A 178 -5.78 14.59 0.11
CA SER A 178 -5.40 14.72 -1.29
C SER A 178 -3.93 15.12 -1.39
N TYR A 179 -3.27 14.63 -2.42
CA TYR A 179 -1.86 14.86 -2.69
C TYR A 179 -1.73 15.56 -4.03
N GLU A 180 -1.31 16.82 -4.03
CA GLU A 180 -0.94 17.55 -5.23
C GLU A 180 0.58 17.40 -5.46
N ILE A 181 0.95 16.58 -6.45
CA ILE A 181 2.34 16.29 -6.79
C ILE A 181 2.71 17.09 -8.05
N LYS A 182 3.64 18.03 -7.89
CA LYS A 182 4.20 18.83 -8.99
C LYS A 182 5.59 18.36 -9.34
N ILE A 183 5.75 17.96 -10.59
CA ILE A 183 7.04 17.64 -11.19
C ILE A 183 7.41 18.79 -12.13
N ARG A 184 8.50 19.49 -11.78
CA ARG A 184 9.08 20.54 -12.63
C ARG A 184 10.37 20.04 -13.23
N ILE A 185 10.50 20.13 -14.54
CA ILE A 185 11.68 19.70 -15.28
C ILE A 185 12.22 20.83 -16.17
N GLY A 186 13.54 20.86 -16.33
CA GLY A 186 14.23 21.65 -17.36
C GLY A 186 14.99 20.73 -18.29
N LYS A 187 14.89 20.95 -19.61
CA LYS A 187 15.66 20.22 -20.63
C LYS A 187 16.85 21.06 -21.12
N LYS A 188 17.82 20.42 -21.78
CA LYS A 188 19.09 21.05 -22.24
C LYS A 188 18.92 22.38 -22.99
N ASN A 189 17.83 22.53 -23.74
CA ASN A 189 17.55 23.73 -24.57
C ASN A 189 16.38 24.58 -24.04
N SER A 190 15.86 24.25 -22.86
CA SER A 190 14.71 24.92 -22.24
C SER A 190 14.83 24.98 -20.72
N SER A 191 16.05 25.10 -20.20
CA SER A 191 16.30 25.25 -18.77
C SER A 191 15.68 26.55 -18.27
N SER A 192 14.90 26.47 -17.20
CA SER A 192 14.32 27.66 -16.57
C SER A 192 15.35 28.30 -15.63
N ASN A 193 15.49 29.63 -15.73
CA ASN A 193 16.37 30.43 -14.88
C ASN A 193 15.68 30.96 -13.61
N LEU A 194 14.43 30.54 -13.30
CA LEU A 194 13.77 31.03 -12.09
C LEU A 194 14.47 30.49 -10.84
N HIS A 195 14.57 31.32 -9.80
CA HIS A 195 15.15 30.95 -8.50
C HIS A 195 14.45 29.77 -7.80
N THR A 196 13.26 29.40 -8.28
CA THR A 196 12.46 28.27 -7.82
C THR A 196 12.78 26.95 -8.54
N HIS A 197 13.84 26.88 -9.36
CA HIS A 197 14.30 25.62 -9.97
C HIS A 197 15.59 25.08 -9.36
N ALA A 198 15.76 23.76 -9.46
CA ALA A 198 17.00 23.08 -9.15
C ALA A 198 18.17 23.65 -9.99
N LYS A 199 19.40 23.57 -9.47
CA LYS A 199 20.57 23.93 -10.26
C LYS A 199 20.73 22.95 -11.46
N PRO A 200 21.05 23.44 -12.67
CA PRO A 200 21.29 22.55 -13.81
C PRO A 200 22.41 21.54 -13.57
N TYR A 201 22.21 20.32 -14.05
CA TYR A 201 23.21 19.28 -14.17
C TYR A 201 24.21 19.67 -15.26
N ARG A 202 25.46 19.19 -15.13
CA ARG A 202 26.48 19.38 -16.18
C ARG A 202 26.16 18.62 -17.47
N HIS A 203 25.52 17.45 -17.33
CA HIS A 203 25.15 16.59 -18.43
C HIS A 203 23.69 16.15 -18.27
N PRO A 204 22.89 16.12 -19.35
CA PRO A 204 21.52 15.63 -19.30
C PRO A 204 21.45 14.19 -18.76
N THR A 205 20.27 13.80 -18.28
CA THR A 205 19.95 12.43 -17.89
C THR A 205 18.45 12.19 -18.11
N ASP A 206 18.07 10.93 -18.17
CA ASP A 206 16.65 10.58 -18.21
C ASP A 206 16.06 10.63 -16.80
N LEU A 207 14.76 10.82 -16.70
CA LEU A 207 14.01 10.82 -15.46
C LEU A 207 12.94 9.74 -15.55
N SER A 208 12.84 8.91 -14.51
CA SER A 208 11.72 8.00 -14.28
C SER A 208 11.25 8.17 -12.84
N VAL A 209 9.97 8.54 -12.66
CA VAL A 209 9.34 8.73 -11.36
C VAL A 209 8.11 7.82 -11.28
N MET A 210 8.14 6.87 -10.38
CA MET A 210 6.95 6.07 -10.05
C MET A 210 6.18 6.78 -8.94
N ILE A 211 4.87 6.95 -9.11
CA ILE A 211 3.97 7.46 -8.09
C ILE A 211 2.89 6.43 -7.84
N CYS A 212 2.74 5.94 -6.61
CA CYS A 212 1.76 4.92 -6.28
C CYS A 212 1.01 5.30 -5.00
N ASN A 213 -0.33 5.28 -5.07
CA ASN A 213 -1.15 5.36 -3.88
C ASN A 213 -1.30 3.96 -3.29
N THR A 214 -0.71 3.73 -2.12
CA THR A 214 -0.62 2.40 -1.52
C THR A 214 -1.85 2.03 -0.70
N MET A 215 -2.54 3.03 -0.15
CA MET A 215 -3.63 2.87 0.83
C MET A 215 -3.30 1.98 2.03
N GLY A 216 -2.03 1.72 2.33
CA GLY A 216 -1.58 0.76 3.34
C GLY A 216 -0.38 -0.05 2.85
N ALA A 217 0.82 0.35 3.24
CA ALA A 217 2.07 -0.20 2.73
C ALA A 217 2.48 -1.56 3.35
N GLU A 218 1.83 -2.03 4.42
CA GLU A 218 2.18 -3.32 5.07
C GLU A 218 1.59 -4.54 4.36
N LEU A 219 0.67 -4.32 3.42
CA LEU A 219 0.02 -5.42 2.72
C LEU A 219 1.04 -6.22 1.89
N SER A 220 1.22 -7.49 2.23
CA SER A 220 2.30 -8.32 1.66
C SER A 220 2.20 -8.48 0.13
N THR A 221 0.99 -8.56 -0.42
CA THR A 221 0.74 -8.61 -1.87
C THR A 221 1.16 -7.32 -2.56
N LEU A 222 0.79 -6.17 -1.99
CA LEU A 222 1.21 -4.86 -2.50
C LEU A 222 2.74 -4.72 -2.52
N GLN A 223 3.42 -5.13 -1.45
CA GLN A 223 4.88 -5.10 -1.41
C GLN A 223 5.52 -5.99 -2.49
N LYS A 224 4.94 -7.16 -2.77
CA LYS A 224 5.38 -8.04 -3.87
C LYS A 224 5.18 -7.37 -5.23
N ASP A 225 4.05 -6.70 -5.44
CA ASP A 225 3.77 -6.00 -6.70
C ASP A 225 4.69 -4.80 -6.90
N VAL A 226 4.92 -3.99 -5.85
CA VAL A 226 5.89 -2.90 -5.88
C VAL A 226 7.28 -3.42 -6.22
N LYS A 227 7.74 -4.51 -5.58
CA LYS A 227 9.03 -5.17 -5.92
C LYS A 227 9.10 -5.58 -7.39
N LYS A 228 8.03 -6.18 -7.92
CA LYS A 228 7.95 -6.59 -9.33
C LYS A 228 8.01 -5.40 -10.29
N ILE A 229 7.27 -4.33 -9.98
CA ILE A 229 7.27 -3.08 -10.77
C ILE A 229 8.67 -2.46 -10.74
N VAL A 230 9.29 -2.35 -9.56
CA VAL A 230 10.65 -1.82 -9.41
C VAL A 230 11.66 -2.63 -10.22
N HIS A 231 11.59 -3.95 -10.17
CA HIS A 231 12.46 -4.82 -10.97
C HIS A 231 12.25 -4.65 -12.48
N THR A 232 11.01 -4.40 -12.91
CA THR A 232 10.64 -4.31 -14.32
C THR A 232 11.04 -2.95 -14.93
N TYR A 233 10.83 -1.86 -14.20
CA TYR A 233 10.93 -0.50 -14.73
C TYR A 233 12.10 0.32 -14.17
N GLU A 234 12.75 -0.16 -13.10
CA GLU A 234 13.88 0.50 -12.42
C GLU A 234 13.70 2.03 -12.24
N PRO A 235 12.59 2.51 -11.63
CA PRO A 235 12.33 3.95 -11.51
C PRO A 235 13.43 4.67 -10.71
N LYS A 236 13.91 5.83 -11.16
CA LYS A 236 14.97 6.57 -10.45
C LYS A 236 14.48 7.16 -9.13
N ILE A 237 13.21 7.56 -9.09
CA ILE A 237 12.51 8.06 -7.91
C ILE A 237 11.20 7.28 -7.75
N ILE A 238 10.86 6.93 -6.51
CA ILE A 238 9.55 6.38 -6.16
C ILE A 238 8.88 7.31 -5.16
N ILE A 239 7.58 7.53 -5.31
CA ILE A 239 6.74 8.27 -4.38
C ILE A 239 5.57 7.36 -4.02
N LEU A 240 5.45 7.02 -2.75
CA LEU A 240 4.34 6.29 -2.19
C LEU A 240 3.49 7.25 -1.35
N THR A 241 2.18 7.29 -1.59
CA THR A 241 1.21 8.04 -0.78
C THR A 241 0.27 7.08 -0.04
N GLU A 242 -0.42 7.58 0.97
CA GLU A 242 -1.26 6.77 1.87
C GLU A 242 -0.52 5.54 2.39
N THR A 243 0.74 5.70 2.79
CA THR A 243 1.52 4.58 3.32
C THR A 243 0.89 4.00 4.58
N ARG A 244 0.31 4.86 5.42
CA ARG A 244 -0.35 4.51 6.69
C ARG A 244 0.53 3.71 7.65
N THR A 245 1.83 3.79 7.44
CA THR A 245 2.88 3.16 8.25
C THR A 245 3.85 4.22 8.72
N ASN A 246 4.53 3.93 9.82
CA ASN A 246 5.62 4.77 10.28
C ASN A 246 6.85 4.68 9.34
N SER A 247 7.77 5.60 9.54
CA SER A 247 9.04 5.67 8.82
C SER A 247 9.89 4.39 8.86
N ILE A 248 9.87 3.61 9.95
CA ILE A 248 10.67 2.38 10.08
C ILE A 248 10.29 1.38 8.98
N GLU A 249 8.99 1.17 8.74
CA GLU A 249 8.54 0.26 7.68
C GLU A 249 8.87 0.79 6.28
N ALA A 250 8.84 2.11 6.09
CA ALA A 250 9.30 2.72 4.85
C ALA A 250 10.80 2.47 4.60
N TYR A 251 11.65 2.54 5.63
CA TYR A 251 13.07 2.18 5.53
C TYR A 251 13.27 0.70 5.24
N ASN A 252 12.49 -0.19 5.87
CA ASN A 252 12.53 -1.63 5.60
C ASN A 252 12.21 -1.92 4.13
N LEU A 253 11.08 -1.39 3.64
CA LEU A 253 10.67 -1.53 2.24
C LEU A 253 11.76 -1.00 1.31
N ALA A 254 12.24 0.22 1.54
CA ALA A 254 13.30 0.84 0.74
C ALA A 254 14.56 -0.01 0.67
N SER A 255 15.02 -0.55 1.80
CA SER A 255 16.16 -1.45 1.87
C SER A 255 15.94 -2.73 1.05
N GLU A 256 14.75 -3.32 1.13
CA GLU A 256 14.40 -4.54 0.39
C GLU A 256 14.36 -4.33 -1.12
N ILE A 257 13.97 -3.15 -1.60
CA ILE A 257 13.97 -2.80 -3.03
C ILE A 257 15.25 -2.11 -3.51
N GLY A 258 16.24 -1.92 -2.63
CA GLY A 258 17.54 -1.35 -2.98
C GLY A 258 17.57 0.18 -3.16
N TYR A 259 16.69 0.90 -2.47
CA TYR A 259 16.62 2.36 -2.47
C TYR A 259 17.25 2.90 -1.19
N GLN A 260 18.38 3.59 -1.35
CA GLN A 260 19.27 3.94 -0.24
C GLN A 260 18.90 5.28 0.41
N GLN A 261 18.18 6.12 -0.29
CA GLN A 261 17.73 7.40 0.22
C GLN A 261 16.22 7.41 0.39
N VAL A 262 15.76 7.78 1.57
CA VAL A 262 14.37 7.78 2.00
C VAL A 262 14.04 9.15 2.60
N ILE A 263 12.93 9.75 2.20
CA ILE A 263 12.30 10.91 2.85
C ILE A 263 10.87 10.51 3.16
N THR A 264 10.45 10.64 4.42
CA THR A 264 9.13 10.18 4.88
C THR A 264 8.40 11.27 5.64
N GLU A 265 7.08 11.33 5.48
CA GLU A 265 6.16 11.97 6.41
C GLU A 265 5.26 10.89 7.00
N ASP A 266 5.18 10.82 8.32
CA ASP A 266 4.39 9.81 9.02
C ASP A 266 2.88 10.11 8.90
N PRO A 267 2.01 9.08 8.94
CA PRO A 267 0.57 9.28 8.90
C PRO A 267 0.05 10.00 10.15
N VAL A 268 -0.96 10.85 9.98
CA VAL A 268 -1.67 11.52 11.08
C VAL A 268 -2.96 10.75 11.35
N ASN A 269 -3.15 10.28 12.59
CA ASN A 269 -4.32 9.49 12.98
C ASN A 269 -4.61 8.31 12.04
N TYR A 270 -3.57 7.54 11.69
CA TYR A 270 -3.62 6.37 10.79
C TYR A 270 -3.91 6.68 9.32
N ASN A 271 -3.96 7.95 8.95
CA ASN A 271 -4.24 8.39 7.58
C ASN A 271 -3.03 9.04 6.93
N GLY A 272 -2.96 8.86 5.62
CA GLY A 272 -1.94 9.44 4.78
C GLY A 272 -0.57 8.83 5.00
N GLY A 273 0.43 9.69 5.13
CA GLY A 273 1.83 9.30 5.08
C GLY A 273 2.38 9.31 3.65
N ILE A 274 3.62 9.77 3.53
CA ILE A 274 4.35 9.89 2.26
C ILE A 274 5.69 9.20 2.43
N CYS A 275 6.14 8.49 1.39
CA CYS A 275 7.49 7.95 1.30
C CYS A 275 8.08 8.24 -0.08
N MET A 276 9.15 9.04 -0.12
CA MET A 276 9.93 9.30 -1.32
C MET A 276 11.24 8.53 -1.25
N LEU A 277 11.56 7.79 -2.32
CA LEU A 277 12.72 6.92 -2.40
C LEU A 277 13.60 7.28 -3.59
N SER A 278 14.91 7.19 -3.41
CA SER A 278 15.88 7.24 -4.51
C SER A 278 16.92 6.13 -4.42
N ASN A 279 17.25 5.53 -5.58
CA ASN A 279 18.23 4.46 -5.68
C ASN A 279 19.70 4.94 -5.68
N LEU A 280 19.93 6.26 -5.65
CA LEU A 280 21.26 6.90 -5.66
C LEU A 280 22.20 6.43 -6.79
N ARG A 281 21.69 5.78 -7.85
CA ARG A 281 22.52 5.40 -9.01
C ARG A 281 22.72 6.55 -9.99
N ASN A 282 21.70 7.39 -10.12
CA ASN A 282 21.66 8.46 -11.13
C ASN A 282 21.28 9.82 -10.55
N LEU A 283 20.33 9.81 -9.62
CA LEU A 283 19.76 10.99 -9.00
C LEU A 283 19.76 10.78 -7.49
N SER A 284 19.99 11.85 -6.74
CA SER A 284 19.70 11.97 -5.30
C SER A 284 18.66 13.06 -5.09
N MET A 285 18.02 13.05 -3.93
CA MET A 285 17.05 14.06 -3.50
C MET A 285 17.72 14.98 -2.48
N LYS A 286 17.67 16.29 -2.72
CA LYS A 286 18.03 17.30 -1.73
C LYS A 286 16.75 17.95 -1.22
N GLU A 287 16.42 17.66 0.03
CA GLU A 287 15.31 18.30 0.71
C GLU A 287 15.54 19.82 0.83
N LEU A 288 14.54 20.59 0.41
CA LEU A 288 14.52 22.05 0.52
C LEU A 288 13.53 22.52 1.57
N MET A 289 12.42 21.80 1.70
CA MET A 289 11.34 22.08 2.66
C MET A 289 10.64 20.79 3.02
N HIS A 290 10.34 20.65 4.31
CA HIS A 290 9.62 19.52 4.87
C HIS A 290 8.74 20.04 6.01
N THR A 291 7.44 20.05 5.77
CA THR A 291 6.41 20.36 6.76
C THR A 291 5.33 19.30 6.70
N ASP A 292 4.40 19.35 7.65
CA ASP A 292 3.19 18.52 7.72
C ASP A 292 2.30 18.60 6.45
N LYS A 293 2.49 19.63 5.63
CA LYS A 293 1.66 19.89 4.43
C LYS A 293 2.44 19.91 3.13
N GLU A 294 3.77 19.97 3.19
CA GLU A 294 4.57 20.12 1.97
C GLU A 294 5.97 19.52 2.11
N ILE A 295 6.30 18.65 1.15
CA ILE A 295 7.67 18.16 0.94
C ILE A 295 8.13 18.72 -0.42
N THR A 296 9.27 19.39 -0.44
CA THR A 296 9.91 19.84 -1.67
C THR A 296 11.35 19.38 -1.74
N VAL A 297 11.69 18.71 -2.84
CA VAL A 297 13.04 18.20 -3.12
C VAL A 297 13.55 18.68 -4.49
N ASP A 298 14.82 19.07 -4.52
CA ASP A 298 15.58 19.15 -5.77
C ASP A 298 16.18 17.78 -6.08
N LEU A 299 16.09 17.34 -7.32
CA LEU A 299 16.86 16.19 -7.76
C LEU A 299 18.26 16.65 -8.15
N LEU A 300 19.29 15.97 -7.66
CA LEU A 300 20.69 16.22 -7.98
C LEU A 300 21.26 15.03 -8.73
N LYS A 301 21.96 15.28 -9.83
CA LYS A 301 22.72 14.22 -10.53
C LYS A 301 23.94 13.81 -9.69
N ILE A 302 24.14 12.50 -9.55
CA ILE A 302 25.29 11.88 -8.88
C ILE A 302 26.43 11.67 -9.89
#